data_AF-A0A1I0ZVY2-F1
#
_entry.id   AF-A0A1I0ZVY2-F1
#
_cell.length_a   1.000
_cell.length_b   1.000
_cell.length_c   1.000
_cell.angle_alpha   90.00
_cell.angle_beta   90.00
_cell.angle_gamma   90.00
#
_symmetry.space_group_name_H-M   'P 1'
#
loop_
_entity.id
_entity.type
_entity.pdbx_description
1 polymer ?
#
loop_
_entity_poly.entity_id
_entity_poly.type
_entity_poly.pdbx_seq_one_letter_code
_entity_poly.pdbx_strand_id
1 'polypeptide(L)' 'MNANNSLTNNLVEINSKDGSAKTFIVTFSQDVPKGEEYKLIICYVTVEGAPHYSGDNGMATFVGK' A
#
# COMPACT_ATOMS: atom_id res chain seq x y z
N MET A 1 -3.48 -3.40 13.45
CA MET A 1 -3.92 -3.09 12.07
C MET A 1 -5.31 -3.68 11.90
N ASN A 2 -6.31 -2.92 11.45
CA ASN A 2 -7.65 -3.48 11.20
C ASN A 2 -7.60 -4.29 9.90
N ALA A 3 -7.78 -5.61 9.99
CA ALA A 3 -7.69 -6.52 8.84
C ALA A 3 -8.69 -6.16 7.72
N ASN A 4 -9.80 -5.51 8.06
CA ASN A 4 -10.82 -5.09 7.10
C ASN A 4 -10.39 -3.91 6.21
N ASN A 5 -9.30 -3.21 6.58
CA ASN A 5 -8.74 -2.11 5.79
C ASN A 5 -7.38 -2.48 5.15
N SER A 6 -7.04 -3.77 5.13
CA SER A 6 -5.83 -4.25 4.48
C SER A 6 -6.16 -4.62 3.04
N LEU A 7 -5.39 -4.07 2.09
CA LEU A 7 -5.47 -4.46 0.70
C LEU A 7 -4.79 -5.83 0.57
N THR A 8 -5.59 -6.89 0.54
CA THR A 8 -5.14 -8.27 0.31
C THR A 8 -4.84 -8.50 -1.18
N ASN A 9 -4.18 -9.61 -1.53
CA ASN A 9 -3.74 -9.91 -2.90
C ASN A 9 -4.88 -9.95 -3.96
N ASN A 10 -6.14 -10.09 -3.54
CA ASN A 10 -7.32 -10.03 -4.42
C ASN A 10 -7.83 -8.59 -4.65
N LEU A 11 -7.35 -7.61 -3.89
CA LEU A 11 -7.73 -6.20 -3.97
C LEU A 11 -6.63 -5.33 -4.59
N VAL A 12 -5.38 -5.77 -4.47
CA VAL A 12 -4.23 -5.03 -4.97
C VAL A 12 -3.14 -5.99 -5.47
N GLU A 13 -2.53 -5.63 -6.58
CA GLU A 13 -1.30 -6.23 -7.08
C GLU A 13 -0.15 -5.23 -6.92
N ILE A 14 1.00 -5.71 -6.44
CA ILE A 14 2.19 -4.88 -6.26
C ILE A 14 3.34 -5.54 -7.00
N ASN A 15 3.86 -4.84 -8.01
CA ASN A 15 4.98 -5.30 -8.82
C ASN A 15 6.14 -4.32 -8.77
N SER A 16 7.38 -4.82 -8.75
CA SER A 16 8.54 -3.95 -8.99
C SER A 16 8.49 -3.39 -10.40
N LYS A 17 8.71 -2.07 -10.57
CA LYS A 17 8.69 -1.43 -11.88
C LYS A 17 9.82 -1.89 -12.80
N ASP A 18 10.99 -2.17 -12.23
CA ASP A 18 12.24 -2.44 -12.94
C ASP A 18 13.01 -3.65 -12.39
N GLY A 19 12.34 -4.51 -11.62
CA GLY A 19 12.99 -5.61 -10.91
C GLY A 19 13.79 -5.19 -9.67
N SER A 20 13.84 -3.88 -9.36
CA SER A 20 14.48 -3.37 -8.15
C SER A 20 13.48 -3.17 -7.01
N ALA A 21 14.00 -3.17 -5.77
CA ALA A 21 13.22 -2.88 -4.57
C ALA A 21 13.06 -1.35 -4.31
N LYS A 22 13.17 -0.51 -5.35
CA LYS A 22 13.13 0.96 -5.21
C LYS A 22 11.83 1.58 -5.68
N THR A 23 11.17 0.98 -6.66
CA THR A 23 9.95 1.53 -7.25
C THR A 23 8.97 0.43 -7.55
N PHE A 24 7.74 0.62 -7.10
CA PHE A 24 6.67 -0.36 -7.22
C PHE A 24 5.50 0.26 -7.98
N ILE A 25 4.84 -0.55 -8.78
CA ILE A 25 3.55 -0.25 -9.39
C ILE A 25 2.50 -0.95 -8.52
N VAL A 26 1.54 -0.17 -8.05
CA VAL A 26 0.40 -0.65 -7.27
C VAL A 26 -0.84 -0.57 -8.17
N THR A 27 -1.46 -1.71 -8.43
CA THR A 27 -2.64 -1.81 -9.28
C THR A 27 -3.80 -2.31 -8.44
N PHE A 28 -4.83 -1.49 -8.29
CA PHE A 28 -6.08 -1.88 -7.62
C PHE A 28 -6.91 -2.76 -8.55
N SER A 29 -7.54 -3.80 -8.01
CA SER A 29 -8.42 -4.69 -8.79
C SER A 29 -9.80 -4.06 -9.05
N GLN A 30 -10.09 -2.93 -8.41
CA GLN A 30 -11.28 -2.12 -8.58
C GLN A 30 -10.89 -0.71 -8.99
N ASP A 31 -11.73 -0.08 -9.78
CA ASP A 31 -11.55 1.32 -10.15
C ASP A 31 -11.55 2.20 -8.90
N VAL A 32 -10.67 3.20 -8.88
CA VAL A 32 -10.68 4.25 -7.86
C VAL A 32 -11.74 5.28 -8.24
N PRO A 33 -12.80 5.49 -7.43
CA PRO A 33 -13.80 6.51 -7.69
C PRO A 33 -13.21 7.88 -7.98
N LYS A 34 -13.70 8.49 -9.06
CA LYS A 34 -13.28 9.81 -9.50
C LYS A 34 -13.69 10.90 -8.53
N GLY A 35 -12.77 11.82 -8.23
CA GLY A 35 -13.01 13.01 -7.41
C GLY A 35 -12.88 12.79 -5.90
N GLU A 36 -12.79 11.54 -5.46
CA GLU A 36 -12.61 11.20 -4.04
C GLU A 36 -11.12 11.27 -3.64
N GLU A 37 -10.87 11.72 -2.40
CA GLU A 37 -9.52 11.80 -1.82
C GLU A 37 -9.17 10.51 -1.07
N TYR A 38 -8.00 9.98 -1.39
CA TYR A 38 -7.46 8.76 -0.80
C TYR A 38 -6.12 9.04 -0.13
N LYS A 39 -5.86 8.33 0.97
CA LYS A 39 -4.56 8.30 1.65
C LYS A 39 -3.96 6.91 1.56
N LEU A 40 -2.89 6.78 0.79
CA LEU A 40 -2.06 5.58 0.75
C LEU A 40 -1.06 5.61 1.90
N ILE A 41 -1.04 4.56 2.71
CA ILE A 41 -0.08 4.37 3.79
C ILE A 41 0.64 3.04 3.54
N ILE A 42 1.95 3.10 3.37
CA ILE A 42 2.81 1.93 3.23
C ILE A 42 3.27 1.54 4.63
N CYS A 43 2.63 0.52 5.20
CA CYS A 43 2.97 0.01 6.52
C CYS A 43 4.08 -1.02 6.44
N TYR A 44 5.13 -0.86 7.25
CA TYR A 44 6.08 -1.93 7.48
C TYR A 44 5.43 -2.97 8.40
N VAL A 45 5.23 -4.19 7.91
CA VAL A 45 4.69 -5.29 8.74
C VAL A 45 5.87 -6.14 9.18
N THR A 46 6.13 -6.14 10.49
CA THR A 46 7.14 -7.01 11.09
C THR A 46 6.65 -8.45 11.04
N VAL A 47 7.50 -9.37 10.59
CA VAL A 47 7.21 -10.81 10.70
C VAL A 47 7.06 -11.22 12.17
N GLU A 48 6.32 -12.30 12.43
CA GLU A 48 6.09 -12.79 13.78
C GLU A 48 7.42 -13.03 14.51
N GLY A 49 7.58 -12.42 15.70
CA GLY A 49 8.81 -12.47 16.49
C GLY A 49 9.88 -11.42 16.14
N ALA A 50 9.72 -10.63 15.08
CA ALA A 50 10.64 -9.52 14.79
C ALA A 50 10.36 -8.29 15.69
N PRO A 51 11.39 -7.46 16.00
CA PRO A 51 11.21 -6.22 16.74
C PRO A 51 10.22 -5.28 16.04
N HIS A 52 9.40 -4.56 16.81
CA HIS A 52 8.49 -3.56 16.27
C HIS A 52 9.24 -2.51 15.45
N TYR A 53 8.75 -2.22 14.24
CA TYR A 53 9.25 -1.13 13.43
C TYR A 53 8.98 0.22 14.14
N SER A 54 10.01 1.07 14.25
CA SER A 54 9.95 2.36 14.94
C SER A 54 10.20 3.57 14.03
N GLY A 55 10.22 3.37 12.71
CA GLY A 55 10.37 4.45 11.74
C GLY A 55 9.03 4.99 11.26
N ASP A 56 9.10 6.00 10.39
CA ASP A 56 7.92 6.57 9.75
C ASP A 56 7.43 5.68 8.60
N ASN A 57 6.11 5.50 8.52
CA ASN A 57 5.50 4.89 7.34
C ASN A 57 5.51 5.89 6.18
N GLY A 58 5.81 5.41 4.97
CA GLY A 58 5.61 6.20 3.76
C GLY A 58 4.12 6.49 3.58
N MET A 59 3.77 7.75 3.29
CA MET A 59 2.39 8.12 3.03
C MET A 59 2.26 9.10 1.87
N ALA A 60 1.17 8.98 1.12
CA ALA A 60 0.81 9.89 0.05
C ALA A 60 -0.71 10.06 -0.01
N THR A 61 -1.17 11.26 -0.36
CA THR A 61 -2.57 11.51 -0.71
C THR A 61 -2.72 11.66 -2.22
N PHE A 62 -3.85 11.19 -2.76
CA PHE A 62 -4.16 11.33 -4.18
C PHE A 62 -5.67 11.42 -4.39
N VAL A 63 -6.07 12.02 -5.51
CA VAL A 63 -7.48 12.11 -5.92
C VAL A 63 -7.71 11.15 -7.09
N GLY A 64 -8.79 10.37 -7.04
CA GLY A 64 -9.18 9.51 -8.16
C GLY A 64 -9.47 10.34 -9.41
N LYS A 65 -8.90 9.94 -10.55
CA LYS A 65 -8.97 10.71 -11.81
C LYS A 65 -10.05 10.20 -12.76
#